data_AF-A0A2I0HKT1-F1
#
_entry.id   AF-A0A2I0HKT1-F1
#
_cell.length_a   1.000
_cell.length_b   1.000
_cell.length_c   1.000
_cell.angle_alpha   90.00
_cell.angle_beta   90.00
_cell.angle_gamma   90.00
#
_symmetry.space_group_name_H-M   'P 1'
#
loop_
_entity.id
_entity.type
_entity.pdbx_description
1 polymer ?
#
loop_
_entity_poly.entity_id
_entity_poly.type
_entity_poly.pdbx_seq_one_letter_code
_entity_poly.pdbx_strand_id
1 'polypeptide(L)'
;MDEKLVPYHEYLEELAENFEKISFTNTPRIKNQFADALATLASMVSITKENLIEPLEIEIAKGPAHCDAIEATDEQPWYEDIKHFLQTGQYPTFANRRDRKTLRRLAAHYFLSGGTLYRRSFDATLL
;
A
#
# COMPACT_ATOMS: atom_id res chain seq x y z
N MET A 1 -29.97 1.34 -13.51
CA MET A 1 -28.62 0.95 -13.97
C MET A 1 -28.10 2.10 -14.81
N ASP A 2 -26.83 2.44 -14.72
CA ASP A 2 -26.19 3.37 -15.66
C ASP A 2 -26.29 2.76 -17.07
N GLU A 3 -26.78 3.52 -18.06
CA GLU A 3 -26.94 3.03 -19.45
C GLU A 3 -25.62 2.52 -20.03
N LYS A 4 -24.48 3.06 -19.57
CA LYS A 4 -23.14 2.63 -19.98
C LYS A 4 -22.79 1.22 -19.53
N LEU A 5 -23.47 0.68 -18.52
CA LEU A 5 -23.20 -0.65 -17.96
C LEU A 5 -24.02 -1.76 -18.60
N VAL A 6 -25.08 -1.43 -19.34
CA VAL A 6 -25.97 -2.41 -19.98
C VAL A 6 -25.19 -3.37 -20.92
N PRO A 7 -24.30 -2.89 -21.81
CA PRO A 7 -23.56 -3.80 -22.70
C PRO A 7 -22.64 -4.78 -21.96
N TYR A 8 -22.07 -4.36 -20.83
CA TYR A 8 -21.20 -5.21 -20.01
C TYR A 8 -21.99 -6.29 -19.27
N HIS A 9 -23.22 -5.99 -18.89
CA HIS A 9 -24.09 -6.96 -18.24
C HIS A 9 -24.54 -8.05 -19.21
N GLU A 10 -24.98 -7.68 -20.41
CA GLU A 10 -25.37 -8.62 -21.47
C GLU A 10 -24.18 -9.54 -21.84
N TYR A 11 -22.98 -8.97 -21.97
CA TYR A 11 -21.78 -9.76 -22.21
C TYR A 11 -21.44 -10.73 -21.07
N LEU A 12 -21.62 -10.30 -19.82
CA LEU A 12 -21.42 -11.19 -18.66
C LEU A 12 -22.42 -12.34 -18.64
N GLU A 13 -23.65 -12.13 -19.07
CA GLU A 13 -24.67 -13.19 -19.18
C GLU A 13 -24.27 -14.22 -20.24
N GLU A 14 -23.86 -13.78 -21.44
CA GLU A 14 -23.36 -14.68 -22.49
C GLU A 14 -22.12 -15.45 -22.02
N LEU A 15 -21.19 -14.77 -21.34
CA LEU A 15 -19.99 -15.43 -20.79
C LEU A 15 -20.36 -16.47 -19.75
N ALA A 16 -21.38 -16.19 -18.92
CA ALA A 16 -21.81 -17.06 -17.83
C ALA A 16 -22.34 -18.41 -18.32
N GLU A 17 -22.93 -18.48 -19.52
CA GLU A 17 -23.39 -19.73 -20.14
C GLU A 17 -22.26 -20.75 -20.35
N ASN A 18 -21.00 -20.30 -20.43
CA ASN A 18 -19.83 -21.16 -20.60
C ASN A 18 -19.42 -21.90 -19.32
N PHE A 19 -20.06 -21.62 -18.18
CA PHE A 19 -19.72 -22.21 -16.89
C PHE A 19 -20.90 -22.99 -16.33
N GLU A 20 -20.63 -24.20 -15.82
CA GLU A 20 -21.66 -25.03 -15.17
C GLU A 20 -22.24 -24.35 -13.91
N LYS A 21 -21.41 -23.59 -13.18
CA LYS A 21 -21.80 -22.85 -11.99
C LYS A 21 -20.88 -21.65 -11.73
N ILE A 22 -21.48 -20.51 -11.39
CA ILE A 22 -20.78 -19.30 -10.98
C ILE A 22 -21.28 -18.86 -9.60
N SER A 23 -20.38 -18.36 -8.77
CA SER A 23 -20.71 -17.75 -7.47
C SER A 23 -19.97 -16.43 -7.30
N PHE A 24 -20.67 -15.40 -6.84
CA PHE A 24 -20.11 -14.08 -6.59
C PHE A 24 -19.93 -13.86 -5.09
N THR A 25 -18.76 -13.37 -4.70
CA THR A 25 -18.48 -13.00 -3.30
C THR A 25 -17.89 -11.61 -3.24
N ASN A 26 -18.35 -10.80 -2.29
CA ASN A 26 -17.80 -9.47 -2.06
C ASN A 26 -16.52 -9.60 -1.22
N THR A 27 -15.39 -9.20 -1.80
CA THR A 27 -14.09 -9.23 -1.15
C THR A 27 -13.66 -7.80 -0.80
N PRO A 28 -13.32 -7.51 0.48
CA PRO A 28 -12.82 -6.19 0.86
C PRO A 28 -11.59 -5.80 0.05
N ARG A 29 -11.49 -4.51 -0.30
CA ARG A 29 -10.42 -3.95 -1.14
C ARG A 29 -9.01 -4.39 -0.73
N ILE A 30 -8.72 -4.40 0.57
CA ILE A 30 -7.41 -4.81 1.13
C ILE A 30 -7.03 -6.26 0.80
N LYS A 31 -8.02 -7.11 0.53
CA LYS A 31 -7.83 -8.51 0.13
C LYS A 31 -7.85 -8.70 -1.39
N ASN A 32 -8.17 -7.67 -2.16
CA ASN A 32 -8.20 -7.68 -3.63
C ASN A 32 -7.08 -6.83 -4.24
N GLN A 33 -5.99 -6.61 -3.49
CA GLN A 33 -4.90 -5.70 -3.85
C GLN A 33 -4.28 -5.98 -5.23
N PHE A 34 -4.28 -7.24 -5.67
CA PHE A 34 -3.72 -7.62 -6.97
C PHE A 34 -4.57 -7.07 -8.14
N ALA A 35 -5.88 -7.27 -8.11
CA ALA A 35 -6.78 -6.72 -9.13
C ALA A 35 -6.78 -5.18 -9.12
N ASP A 36 -6.73 -4.58 -7.92
CA ASP A 36 -6.63 -3.13 -7.76
C ASP A 36 -5.33 -2.56 -8.36
N ALA A 37 -4.20 -3.24 -8.17
CA ALA A 37 -2.91 -2.84 -8.74
C ALA A 37 -2.98 -2.90 -10.27
N LEU A 38 -3.55 -3.96 -10.84
CA LEU A 38 -3.74 -4.08 -12.30
C LEU A 38 -4.65 -2.99 -12.85
N ALA A 39 -5.78 -2.71 -12.21
CA ALA A 39 -6.68 -1.62 -12.61
C ALA A 39 -5.96 -0.25 -12.57
N THR A 40 -5.14 -0.04 -11.55
CA THR A 40 -4.33 1.18 -11.42
C THR A 40 -3.30 1.30 -12.54
N LEU A 41 -2.54 0.24 -12.82
CA LEU A 41 -1.59 0.21 -13.93
C LEU A 41 -2.27 0.45 -15.28
N ALA A 42 -3.41 -0.21 -15.53
CA ALA A 42 -4.18 -0.01 -16.75
C ALA A 42 -4.65 1.44 -16.91
N SER A 43 -5.01 2.12 -15.81
CA SER A 43 -5.41 3.54 -15.86
C SER A 43 -4.25 4.49 -16.17
N MET A 44 -3.01 4.09 -15.90
CA MET A 44 -1.81 4.90 -16.18
C MET A 44 -1.33 4.77 -17.63
N VAL A 45 -1.75 3.72 -18.34
CA VAL A 45 -1.30 3.44 -19.70
C VAL A 45 -2.33 3.94 -20.72
N SER A 46 -1.87 4.76 -21.66
CA SER A 46 -2.68 5.17 -22.82
C SER A 46 -2.66 4.07 -23.88
N ILE A 47 -3.60 3.14 -23.82
CA ILE A 47 -3.74 2.06 -24.81
C ILE A 47 -4.42 2.64 -26.07
N THR A 48 -3.66 2.85 -27.14
CA THR A 48 -4.22 3.13 -28.48
C THR A 48 -4.50 1.82 -29.21
N LYS A 49 -5.46 1.86 -30.16
CA LYS A 49 -5.99 0.67 -30.83
C LYS A 49 -4.93 -0.11 -31.64
N GLU A 50 -3.85 0.57 -32.02
CA GLU A 50 -2.71 0.01 -32.76
C GLU A 50 -1.56 -0.50 -31.88
N ASN A 51 -1.62 -0.34 -30.55
CA ASN A 51 -0.57 -0.84 -29.67
C ASN A 51 -0.66 -2.36 -29.58
N LEU A 52 0.39 -3.06 -30.00
CA LEU A 52 0.62 -4.46 -29.65
C LEU A 52 0.68 -4.55 -28.14
N ILE A 53 -0.40 -5.06 -27.53
CA ILE A 53 -0.44 -5.32 -26.09
C ILE A 53 0.46 -6.54 -25.88
N GLU A 54 1.72 -6.31 -25.52
CA GLU A 54 2.57 -7.39 -25.01
C GLU A 54 1.92 -7.96 -23.74
N PRO A 55 1.73 -9.28 -23.65
CA PRO A 55 1.21 -9.90 -22.44
C PRO A 55 2.10 -9.57 -21.24
N LEU A 56 1.49 -9.11 -20.14
CA LEU A 56 2.22 -8.92 -18.90
C LEU A 56 2.52 -10.30 -18.29
N GLU A 57 3.81 -10.65 -18.23
CA GLU A 57 4.24 -11.85 -17.51
C GLU A 57 4.19 -11.60 -15.99
N ILE A 58 3.47 -12.47 -15.29
CA ILE A 58 3.31 -12.41 -13.83
C ILE A 58 3.90 -13.67 -13.24
N GLU A 59 4.94 -13.51 -12.43
CA GLU A 59 5.52 -14.60 -11.65
C GLU A 59 5.12 -14.49 -10.18
N ILE A 60 4.73 -15.62 -9.60
CA ILE A 60 4.44 -15.71 -8.16
C ILE A 60 5.76 -15.98 -7.44
N ALA A 61 6.29 -14.97 -6.77
CA ALA A 61 7.42 -15.14 -5.87
C ALA A 61 7.01 -16.09 -4.72
N LYS A 62 7.80 -17.17 -4.52
CA LYS A 62 7.57 -18.14 -3.44
C LYS A 62 8.01 -17.64 -2.05
N GLY A 63 8.73 -16.52 -2.02
CA GLY A 63 9.16 -15.87 -0.78
C GLY A 63 8.07 -14.97 -0.20
N PRO A 64 8.12 -14.66 1.11
CA PRO A 64 7.27 -13.61 1.66
C PRO A 64 7.56 -12.31 0.91
N ALA A 65 6.52 -11.56 0.55
CA ALA A 65 6.65 -10.17 0.10
C ALA A 65 7.10 -9.22 1.24
N HIS A 66 7.73 -9.78 2.30
CA HIS A 66 8.23 -9.02 3.43
C HIS A 66 9.12 -7.95 2.86
N CYS A 67 8.66 -6.72 3.07
CA CYS A 67 9.28 -5.44 2.78
C CYS A 67 10.74 -5.62 2.48
N ASP A 68 11.19 -5.16 1.32
CA ASP A 68 12.57 -4.70 1.19
C ASP A 68 12.82 -3.88 2.45
N ALA A 69 13.54 -4.47 3.40
CA ALA A 69 14.18 -3.71 4.42
C ALA A 69 15.02 -2.79 3.56
N ILE A 70 14.65 -1.51 3.50
CA ILE A 70 15.56 -0.49 3.02
C ILE A 70 16.74 -0.72 3.93
N GLU A 71 17.76 -1.42 3.41
CA GLU A 71 19.04 -1.53 4.06
C GLU A 71 19.41 -0.08 4.23
N ALA A 72 19.26 0.40 5.47
CA ALA A 72 19.78 1.69 5.83
C ALA A 72 21.25 1.54 5.49
N THR A 73 21.67 2.27 4.47
CA THR A 73 23.07 2.60 4.22
C THR A 73 23.72 2.89 5.57
N ASP A 74 25.03 2.70 5.74
CA ASP A 74 25.76 2.92 7.01
C ASP A 74 25.56 4.32 7.68
N GLU A 75 24.75 5.19 7.09
CA GLU A 75 24.14 6.36 7.68
C GLU A 75 22.98 5.97 8.62
N GLN A 76 23.08 6.44 9.85
CA GLN A 76 22.13 6.25 10.94
C GLN A 76 20.66 6.17 10.47
N PRO A 77 19.91 5.12 10.84
CA PRO A 77 18.55 4.90 10.32
C PRO A 77 17.68 6.14 10.50
N TRP A 78 16.87 6.46 9.48
CA TRP A 78 16.03 7.67 9.45
C TRP A 78 15.09 7.83 10.68
N TYR A 79 14.82 6.74 11.40
CA TYR A 79 13.95 6.72 12.58
C TYR A 79 14.69 6.98 13.91
N GLU A 80 16.01 7.07 13.91
CA GLU A 80 16.81 7.12 15.14
C GLU A 80 16.54 8.39 15.96
N ASP A 81 16.39 9.53 15.29
CA ASP A 81 16.02 10.80 15.94
C ASP A 81 14.62 10.73 16.59
N ILE A 82 13.69 9.99 15.97
CA ILE A 82 12.34 9.77 16.51
C ILE A 82 12.40 8.89 17.74
N LYS A 83 13.17 7.80 17.65
CA LYS A 83 13.39 6.85 18.74
C LYS A 83 14.03 7.55 19.95
N HIS A 84 15.12 8.28 19.72
CA HIS A 84 15.80 9.06 20.77
C HIS A 84 14.87 10.10 21.39
N PHE A 85 14.12 10.85 20.57
CA PHE A 85 13.17 11.84 21.06
C PHE A 85 12.06 11.22 21.92
N LEU A 86 11.53 10.05 21.55
CA LEU A 86 10.51 9.35 22.34
C LEU A 86 11.07 8.74 23.63
N GLN A 87 12.36 8.36 23.66
CA GLN A 87 13.02 7.81 24.86
C GLN A 87 13.42 8.89 25.86
N THR A 88 14.01 9.99 25.38
CA THR A 88 14.67 11.00 26.25
C THR A 88 13.91 12.32 26.32
N GLY A 89 12.97 12.58 25.40
CA GLY A 89 12.31 13.87 25.23
C GLY A 89 13.22 14.95 24.62
N GLN A 90 14.45 14.61 24.23
CA GLN A 90 15.45 15.56 23.75
C GLN A 90 15.53 15.59 22.22
N TYR A 91 15.82 16.78 21.69
CA TYR A 91 16.05 16.99 20.25
C TYR A 91 17.52 16.75 19.91
N PRO A 92 17.83 16.39 18.65
CA PRO A 92 19.19 16.37 18.17
C PRO A 92 19.88 17.71 18.40
N THR A 93 21.17 17.68 18.73
CA THR A 93 21.98 18.86 19.07
C THR A 93 21.97 19.93 17.97
N PHE A 94 21.93 19.49 16.70
CA PHE A 94 21.93 20.36 15.52
C PHE A 94 20.53 20.73 15.02
N ALA A 95 19.45 20.28 15.68
CA ALA A 95 18.08 20.50 15.20
C ALA A 95 17.63 21.95 15.40
N ASN A 96 17.30 22.63 14.29
CA ASN A 96 16.76 23.98 14.30
C ASN A 96 15.25 23.98 14.71
N ARG A 97 14.65 25.17 14.88
CA ARG A 97 13.23 25.29 15.31
C ARG A 97 12.24 24.58 14.37
N ARG A 98 12.49 24.56 13.06
CA ARG A 98 11.65 23.85 12.08
C ARG A 98 11.82 22.35 12.22
N ASP A 99 13.06 21.87 12.33
CA ASP A 99 13.37 20.45 12.47
C ASP A 99 12.70 19.88 13.74
N ARG A 100 12.79 20.61 14.87
CA ARG A 100 12.12 20.21 16.12
C ARG A 100 10.59 20.13 15.96
N LYS A 101 9.99 21.02 15.17
CA LYS A 101 8.55 21.00 14.89
C LYS A 101 8.17 19.82 14.00
N THR A 102 8.98 19.53 12.98
CA THR A 102 8.82 18.36 12.11
C THR A 102 8.95 17.07 12.91
N LEU A 103 9.97 16.96 13.77
CA LEU A 103 10.20 15.79 14.60
C LEU A 103 9.04 15.51 15.55
N ARG A 104 8.49 16.55 16.21
CA ARG A 104 7.28 16.40 17.05
C ARG A 104 6.09 15.86 16.27
N ARG A 105 5.87 16.37 15.05
CA ARG A 105 4.76 15.93 14.19
C ARG A 105 4.96 14.49 13.76
N LEU A 106 6.18 14.11 13.37
CA LEU A 106 6.49 12.73 13.00
C LEU A 106 6.29 11.79 14.20
N ALA A 107 6.90 12.11 15.34
CA ALA A 107 6.86 11.30 16.56
C ALA A 107 5.43 11.08 17.08
N ALA A 108 4.49 11.98 16.81
CA ALA A 108 3.08 11.81 17.16
C ALA A 108 2.44 10.56 16.50
N HIS A 109 2.99 10.10 15.37
CA HIS A 109 2.54 8.90 14.66
C HIS A 109 3.25 7.63 15.11
N TYR A 110 4.13 7.68 16.12
CA TYR A 110 4.87 6.52 16.60
C TYR A 110 4.77 6.36 18.12
N PHE A 111 5.06 5.15 18.61
CA PHE A 111 5.25 4.86 20.02
C PHE A 111 6.30 3.77 20.21
N LEU A 112 6.86 3.68 21.42
CA LEU A 112 7.85 2.66 21.78
C LEU A 112 7.18 1.57 22.61
N SER A 113 7.45 0.30 22.28
CA SER A 113 7.09 -0.86 23.09
C SER A 113 8.25 -1.85 23.07
N GLY A 114 8.74 -2.26 24.24
CA GLY A 114 9.85 -3.22 24.35
C GLY A 114 11.16 -2.79 23.66
N GLY A 115 11.40 -1.50 23.44
CA GLY A 115 12.57 -0.98 22.72
C GLY A 115 12.42 -0.91 21.19
N THR A 116 11.30 -1.43 20.67
CA THR A 116 10.94 -1.39 19.24
C THR A 116 10.01 -0.21 18.96
N LEU A 117 10.22 0.46 17.83
CA LEU A 117 9.41 1.59 17.38
C LEU A 117 8.23 1.09 16.54
N TYR A 118 7.01 1.46 16.93
CA TYR A 118 5.78 1.09 16.24
C TYR A 118 5.08 2.32 15.68
N ARG A 119 4.53 2.20 14.47
CA ARG A 119 3.68 3.24 13.87
C ARG A 119 2.26 3.10 14.40
N ARG A 120 1.67 4.18 14.88
CA ARG A 120 0.25 4.27 15.24
C ARG A 120 -0.59 4.13 13.98
N SER A 121 -1.54 3.20 13.99
CA SER A 121 -2.58 3.10 12.98
C SER A 121 -3.53 4.30 13.06
N PHE A 122 -4.21 4.62 11.96
CA PHE A 122 -5.16 5.74 11.89
C PHE A 122 -6.35 5.56 12.86
N ASP A 123 -6.66 4.32 13.25
CA ASP A 123 -7.81 3.98 14.09
C ASP A 123 -7.55 3.94 15.59
N ALA A 124 -6.33 4.22 16.07
CA ALA A 124 -6.00 4.23 17.50
C ALA A 124 -6.40 2.98 18.32
N THR A 125 -6.80 1.88 17.69
CA THR A 125 -7.05 0.60 18.36
C THR A 125 -5.75 -0.15 18.49
N LEU A 126 -5.22 -0.17 19.71
CA LEU A 126 -4.27 -1.17 20.17
C LEU A 126 -5.03 -2.50 20.30
N LEU A 127 -4.57 -3.53 19.59
CA LEU A 127 -4.86 -4.92 19.96
C LEU A 127 -3.90 -5.33 21.08
#